data_AF-A0A1E5PX40-F1
#
_entry.id   AF-A0A1E5PX40-F1
#
_cell.length_a   1.000
_cell.length_b   1.000
_cell.length_c   1.000
_cell.angle_alpha   90.00
_cell.angle_beta   90.00
_cell.angle_gamma   90.00
#
_symmetry.space_group_name_H-M   'P 1'
#
loop_
_entity.id
_entity.type
_entity.pdbx_description
1 polymer ?
#
loop_
_entity_poly.entity_id
_entity_poly.type
_entity_poly.pdbx_seq_one_letter_code
_entity_poly.pdbx_strand_id
1 'polypeptide(L)' 'MAPDFQRMFAVRWVAANGSSVKHRFFAREHAAADFFERLTDYGKTAGVWTASVTWTQILGGTA' A
#
# COMPACT_ATOMS: atom_id res chain seq x y z
N MET A 1 -13.00 -25.35 2.92
CA MET A 1 -11.68 -24.68 2.94
C MET A 1 -11.96 -23.18 2.89
N ALA A 2 -11.62 -22.42 3.93
CA ALA A 2 -11.84 -20.97 3.93
C ALA A 2 -10.91 -20.33 2.89
N PRO A 3 -11.29 -19.23 2.22
CA PRO A 3 -10.39 -18.54 1.32
C PRO A 3 -9.15 -18.07 2.10
N ASP A 4 -7.96 -18.34 1.57
CA ASP A 4 -6.70 -17.84 2.14
C ASP A 4 -6.60 -16.34 1.80
N PHE A 5 -7.17 -15.52 2.68
CA PHE A 5 -7.12 -14.07 2.52
C PHE A 5 -5.74 -13.58 2.95
N GLN A 6 -5.01 -12.98 2.01
CA GLN A 6 -3.78 -12.27 2.37
C GLN A 6 -4.14 -10.87 2.86
N ARG A 7 -3.61 -10.48 4.02
CA ARG A 7 -3.73 -9.10 4.51
C ARG A 7 -2.75 -8.20 3.75
N MET A 8 -3.26 -7.14 3.16
CA MET A 8 -2.46 -6.11 2.52
C MET A 8 -2.52 -4.82 3.33
N PHE A 9 -1.42 -4.08 3.30
CA PHE A 9 -1.27 -2.78 3.95
C PHE A 9 -1.06 -1.73 2.86
N ALA A 10 -1.78 -0.62 2.95
CA ALA A 10 -1.68 0.49 2.03
C ALA A 10 -1.20 1.72 2.79
N VAL A 11 -0.12 2.32 2.32
CA VAL A 11 0.33 3.63 2.79
C VAL A 11 -0.09 4.66 1.76
N ARG A 12 -0.90 5.64 2.18
CA ARG A 12 -1.34 6.75 1.33
C ARG A 12 -0.77 8.06 1.85
N TRP A 13 -0.30 8.91 0.95
CA TRP A 13 0.31 10.19 1.29
C TRP A 13 0.09 11.26 0.21
N VAL A 14 0.28 12.53 0.57
CA VAL A 14 0.23 13.64 -0.38
C VAL A 14 1.61 13.82 -1.06
N ALA A 15 1.61 13.89 -2.39
CA ALA A 15 2.82 14.12 -3.18
C ALA A 15 3.50 15.45 -2.82
N ALA A 16 4.79 15.58 -3.12
CA ALA A 16 5.56 16.78 -2.78
C ALA A 16 4.97 18.09 -3.34
N ASN A 17 4.24 18.02 -4.46
CA ASN A 17 3.57 19.15 -5.07
C ASN A 17 2.19 19.49 -4.45
N GLY A 18 1.80 18.82 -3.36
CA GLY A 18 0.51 19.04 -2.68
C GLY A 18 -0.74 18.62 -3.47
N SER A 19 -0.60 18.25 -4.74
CA SER A 19 -1.71 18.22 -5.69
C SER A 19 -2.23 16.82 -6.00
N SER A 20 -1.51 15.78 -5.56
CA SER A 20 -1.90 14.41 -5.84
C SER A 20 -1.70 13.52 -4.63
N VAL A 21 -2.61 12.56 -4.50
CA VAL A 21 -2.55 11.52 -3.48
C VAL A 21 -1.86 10.31 -4.10
N LYS A 22 -0.85 9.79 -3.41
CA LYS A 22 -0.11 8.59 -3.80
C LYS A 22 -0.39 7.48 -2.82
N HIS A 23 -0.37 6.25 -3.33
CA HIS A 23 -0.67 5.04 -2.58
C HIS A 23 0.41 4.01 -2.89
N ARG A 24 0.83 3.25 -1.88
CA ARG A 24 1.76 2.13 -2.03
C ARG A 24 1.27 0.96 -1.19
N PHE A 25 1.31 -0.23 -1.78
CA PHE A 25 0.82 -1.45 -1.17
C PHE A 25 1.96 -2.34 -0.70
N PHE A 26 1.76 -3.02 0.42
CA PHE A 26 2.72 -3.88 1.09
C PHE A 26 2.03 -5.16 1.55
N ALA A 27 2.73 -6.29 1.41
CA ALA A 27 2.27 -7.59 1.89
C ALA A 27 2.57 -7.83 3.38
N ARG A 28 3.40 -6.99 4.01
CA ARG A 28 3.83 -7.11 5.41
C ARG A 28 3.62 -5.78 6.13
N GLU A 29 3.17 -5.86 7.37
CA GLU A 29 2.88 -4.70 8.22
C GLU A 29 4.13 -3.86 8.48
N HIS A 30 5.22 -4.52 8.91
CA HIS A 30 6.48 -3.85 9.24
C HIS A 30 7.01 -3.00 8.08
N ALA A 31 6.96 -3.50 6.85
CA ALA A 31 7.39 -2.74 5.68
C ALA A 31 6.50 -1.51 5.38
N ALA A 32 5.20 -1.59 5.68
CA ALA A 32 4.31 -0.43 5.57
C ALA A 32 4.60 0.60 6.66
N ALA A 33 4.86 0.16 7.90
CA ALA A 33 5.24 1.03 9.01
C ALA A 33 6.55 1.77 8.73
N ASP A 34 7.61 1.07 8.33
CA ASP A 34 8.91 1.67 7.98
C ASP A 34 8.77 2.73 6.89
N PHE A 35 7.92 2.48 5.89
CA PHE A 35 7.68 3.44 4.81
C PHE A 35 6.86 4.65 5.28
N PHE A 36 5.88 4.44 6.15
CA PHE A 36 5.12 5.52 6.78
C PHE A 36 6.01 6.43 7.63
N GLU A 37 6.92 5.87 8.43
CA GLU A 37 7.89 6.65 9.22
C GLU A 37 8.77 7.50 8.32
N ARG A 38 9.34 6.92 7.25
CA ARG A 38 10.14 7.68 6.26
C ARG A 38 9.36 8.83 5.63
N LEU A 39 8.08 8.64 5.32
CA LEU A 39 7.24 9.71 4.77
C LEU A 39 7.03 10.83 5.79
N THR A 40 6.86 10.47 7.06
CA THR A 40 6.70 11.42 8.17
C THR A 40 7.99 12.22 8.37
N ASP A 41 9.16 11.57 8.32
CA ASP A 41 10.47 12.23 8.37
C ASP A 41 10.69 13.18 7.19
N TYR A 42 10.12 12.87 6.03
CA TYR A 42 10.11 13.77 4.86
C TYR A 42 9.04 14.86 4.93
N GLY A 43 8.38 15.04 6.07
CA GLY A 43 7.35 16.04 6.29
C GLY A 43 6.06 15.80 5.49
N LYS A 44 5.79 14.56 5.08
CA LYS A 44 4.60 14.22 4.28
C LYS A 44 3.46 13.80 5.20
N THR A 45 2.28 14.34 4.96
CA THR A 45 1.05 13.83 5.55
C THR A 45 0.72 12.46 4.95
N ALA A 46 0.91 11.41 5.74
CA ALA A 46 0.66 10.03 5.36
C ALA A 46 -0.30 9.34 6.33
N GLY A 47 -0.82 8.18 5.93
CA GLY A 47 -1.55 7.27 6.81
C GLY A 47 -1.38 5.82 6.36
N VAL A 48 -1.75 4.89 7.24
CA VAL A 48 -1.70 3.44 6.97
C VAL A 48 -3.09 2.85 7.07
N TRP A 49 -3.45 2.04 6.08
CA TRP A 49 -4.72 1.32 5.99
C TRP A 49 -4.45 -0.16 5.74
N THR A 50 -5.38 -1.02 6.09
CA THR A 50 -5.28 -2.44 5.80
C THR A 50 -6.61 -3.00 5.27
N ALA A 51 -6.51 -3.97 4.36
CA ALA A 51 -7.65 -4.71 3.84
C ALA A 51 -7.26 -6.17 3.64
N SER A 52 -8.20 -7.07 3.90
CA SER A 52 -8.11 -8.46 3.43
C SER A 52 -8.38 -8.48 1.93
N VAL A 53 -7.48 -9.06 1.14
CA VAL A 53 -7.65 -9.13 -0.31
C VAL A 53 -7.64 -10.58 -0.79
N THR A 54 -8.33 -10.79 -1.91
CA THR A 54 -8.21 -12.00 -2.72
C THR A 54 -7.43 -11.64 -3.98
N TRP A 55 -6.42 -12.43 -4.30
CA TRP A 55 -5.67 -12.24 -5.53
C TRP A 55 -6.35 -12.97 -6.69
N THR A 56 -6.44 -12.31 -7.83
CA THR A 56 -6.77 -12.95 -9.10
C THR A 56 -5.62 -12.65 -10.05
N GLN A 57 -4.90 -13.69 -10.45
CA GLN A 57 -3.86 -13.56 -11.47
C GLN A 57 -4.55 -13.26 -12.79
N ILE A 58 -4.27 -12.09 -13.36
CA ILE A 58 -4.62 -11.80 -14.75
C ILE A 58 -3.45 -12.30 -15.58
N LEU A 59 -3.64 -13.38 -16.33
CA LEU A 59 -2.67 -13.83 -17.31
C LEU A 59 -2.55 -12.71 -18.36
N GLY A 60 -1.41 -12.02 -18.38
CA GLY A 60 -1.15 -11.01 -19.39
C GLY A 60 -1.13 -11.66 -20.76
N GLY A 61 -2.04 -11.25 -21.64
CA GLY A 61 -1.97 -11.61 -23.05
C GLY A 61 -0.64 -11.12 -23.61
N THR A 62 0.19 -12.04 -24.10
CA THR A 62 1.23 -11.71 -25.07
C THR A 62 0.51 -11.24 -26.33
N ALA A 63 0.62 -9.94 -26.61
CA ALA A 63 0.31 -9.38 -27.92
C ALA A 63 1.31 -9.87 -28.96
#